data_AF-A0A425HZ47-F1
#
_entry.id   AF-A0A425HZ47-F1
#
_cell.length_a   1.000
_cell.length_b   1.000
_cell.length_c   1.000
_cell.angle_alpha   90.00
_cell.angle_beta   90.00
_cell.angle_gamma   90.00
#
_symmetry.space_group_name_H-M   'P 1'
#
loop_
_entity.id
_entity.type
_entity.pdbx_description
1 polymer ?
#
loop_
_entity_poly.entity_id
_entity_poly.type
_entity_poly.pdbx_seq_one_letter_code
_entity_poly.pdbx_strand_id
1 'polypeptide(L)'
;TVGNACGTVALLHCLANLPREKFPLQPNRFLEHFLKETADLSPEQRAKVLETDRSLASAHKSFEQQGQSAVPPRESDVDTHFVAFVFHEGHLVELDGRRATPVDHGAVEGGATLEDAARNQRLLKMTLNVIQKEFVEKCPGELRFQVIAVGDAKAA
;
A
#
# COMPACT_ATOMS: atom_id res chain seq x y z
N THR A 1 -10.49 -9.63 -4.80
CA THR A 1 -11.92 -9.97 -4.71
C THR A 1 -12.84 -8.80 -5.07
N VAL A 2 -12.43 -7.54 -4.89
CA VAL A 2 -13.11 -6.35 -5.47
C VAL A 2 -12.32 -5.82 -6.67
N GLY A 3 -12.96 -5.67 -7.83
CA GLY A 3 -12.35 -5.03 -9.00
C GLY A 3 -12.05 -3.55 -8.74
N ASN A 4 -10.92 -3.05 -9.22
CA ASN A 4 -10.46 -1.65 -9.09
C ASN A 4 -10.28 -1.10 -7.65
N ALA A 5 -10.34 -1.95 -6.62
CA ALA A 5 -10.06 -1.55 -5.23
C ALA A 5 -8.56 -1.54 -4.88
N CYS A 6 -7.67 -1.83 -5.84
CA CYS A 6 -6.23 -1.99 -5.61
C CYS A 6 -5.60 -0.74 -4.95
N GLY A 7 -6.03 0.47 -5.31
CA GLY A 7 -5.56 1.70 -4.65
C GLY A 7 -5.92 1.78 -3.17
N THR A 8 -7.15 1.42 -2.78
CA THR A 8 -7.57 1.37 -1.37
C THR A 8 -6.83 0.28 -0.61
N VAL A 9 -6.67 -0.90 -1.20
CA VAL A 9 -5.96 -2.02 -0.58
C VAL A 9 -4.48 -1.67 -0.36
N ALA A 10 -3.81 -1.09 -1.35
CA ALA A 10 -2.42 -0.64 -1.23
C ALA A 10 -2.27 0.43 -0.14
N LEU A 11 -3.18 1.41 -0.08
CA LEU A 11 -3.16 2.43 0.98
C LEU A 11 -3.35 1.81 2.38
N LEU A 12 -4.29 0.87 2.52
CA LEU A 12 -4.49 0.15 3.78
C LEU A 12 -3.25 -0.65 4.16
N HIS A 13 -2.58 -1.33 3.23
CA HIS A 13 -1.33 -2.02 3.49
C HIS A 13 -0.25 -1.07 4.02
N CYS A 14 -0.07 0.10 3.41
CA CYS A 14 0.86 1.11 3.90
C CYS A 14 0.50 1.55 5.33
N LEU A 15 -0.75 1.97 5.58
CA LEU A 15 -1.18 2.52 6.87
C LEU A 15 -1.26 1.48 7.99
N ALA A 16 -1.55 0.22 7.65
CA ALA A 16 -1.61 -0.90 8.59
C ALA A 16 -0.23 -1.27 9.15
N ASN A 17 0.84 -1.03 8.38
CA ASN A 17 2.20 -1.43 8.72
C ASN A 17 3.10 -0.25 9.20
N LEU A 18 2.53 0.93 9.43
CA LEU A 18 3.26 2.03 10.06
C LEU A 18 3.46 1.78 11.58
N PRO A 19 4.62 2.19 12.15
CA PRO A 19 4.88 2.05 13.57
C PRO A 19 3.90 2.89 14.39
N ARG A 20 3.18 2.26 15.32
CA ARG A 20 2.06 2.88 16.06
C ARG A 20 2.51 3.89 17.11
N GLU A 21 3.73 3.74 17.60
CA GLU A 21 4.37 4.65 18.56
C GLU A 21 4.62 6.01 17.93
N LYS A 22 4.94 6.04 16.62
CA LYS A 22 5.20 7.27 15.87
C LYS A 22 3.96 7.79 15.14
N PHE A 23 3.14 6.88 14.62
CA PHE A 23 1.93 7.19 13.87
C PHE A 23 0.69 6.57 14.56
N PRO A 24 0.25 7.15 15.69
CA PRO A 24 -0.90 6.65 16.41
C PRO A 24 -2.16 6.79 15.57
N LEU A 25 -3.05 5.79 15.68
CA LEU A 25 -4.35 5.84 15.03
C LEU A 25 -5.24 6.87 15.71
N GLN A 26 -6.03 7.57 14.92
CA GLN A 26 -7.06 8.45 15.48
C GLN A 26 -8.17 7.60 16.13
N PRO A 27 -8.53 7.89 17.38
CA PRO A 27 -9.52 7.10 18.10
C PRO A 27 -10.91 7.26 17.48
N ASN A 28 -11.69 6.18 17.50
CA ASN A 28 -13.06 6.11 17.00
C ASN A 28 -13.18 6.44 15.49
N ARG A 29 -12.12 6.21 14.72
CA ARG A 29 -12.12 6.37 13.26
C ARG A 29 -12.07 5.02 12.56
N PHE A 30 -12.49 5.03 11.29
CA PHE A 30 -12.57 3.85 10.44
C PHE A 30 -11.32 2.96 10.54
N LEU A 31 -10.12 3.52 10.34
CA LEU A 31 -8.88 2.73 10.31
C LEU A 31 -8.60 2.03 11.65
N GLU A 32 -8.91 2.69 12.78
CA GLU A 32 -8.76 2.07 14.09
C GLU A 32 -9.72 0.90 14.27
N HIS A 33 -11.00 1.10 13.94
CA HIS A 33 -12.02 0.06 14.03
C HIS A 33 -11.70 -1.13 13.13
N PHE A 34 -11.38 -0.86 11.87
CA PHE A 34 -11.05 -1.87 10.88
C PHE A 34 -9.84 -2.72 11.31
N LEU A 35 -8.76 -2.09 11.79
CA LEU A 35 -7.57 -2.84 12.23
C LEU A 35 -7.83 -3.66 13.50
N LYS A 36 -8.68 -3.17 14.42
CA LYS A 36 -9.08 -3.93 15.62
C LYS A 36 -9.95 -5.13 15.27
N GLU A 37 -10.97 -4.94 14.45
CA GLU A 37 -11.91 -6.01 14.06
C GLU A 37 -11.23 -7.11 13.26
N THR A 38 -10.22 -6.76 12.48
CA THR A 38 -9.58 -7.66 11.52
C THR A 38 -8.23 -8.23 11.97
N ALA A 39 -7.79 -7.92 13.19
CA ALA A 39 -6.48 -8.28 13.71
C ALA A 39 -6.21 -9.79 13.63
N ASP A 40 -7.17 -10.61 14.06
CA ASP A 40 -7.03 -12.08 14.14
C ASP A 40 -7.57 -12.82 12.90
N LEU A 41 -7.98 -12.08 11.86
CA LEU A 41 -8.54 -12.65 10.65
C LEU A 41 -7.45 -13.03 9.64
N SER A 42 -7.71 -14.10 8.89
CA SER A 42 -6.93 -14.44 7.69
C SER A 42 -7.02 -13.35 6.61
N PRO A 43 -6.07 -13.29 5.66
CA PRO A 43 -6.14 -12.37 4.53
C PRO A 43 -7.45 -12.44 3.75
N GLU A 44 -8.00 -13.63 3.55
CA GLU A 44 -9.27 -13.85 2.84
C GLU A 44 -10.46 -13.32 3.64
N GLN A 45 -10.45 -13.49 4.96
CA GLN A 45 -11.47 -12.92 5.84
C GLN A 45 -11.39 -11.39 5.89
N ARG A 46 -10.17 -10.82 5.93
CA ARG A 46 -9.95 -9.36 5.80
C ARG A 46 -10.53 -8.81 4.50
N ALA A 47 -10.30 -9.50 3.39
CA ALA A 47 -10.86 -9.13 2.09
C ALA A 47 -12.39 -9.12 2.10
N LYS A 48 -13.03 -10.13 2.72
CA LYS A 48 -14.50 -10.18 2.87
C LYS A 48 -15.05 -9.01 3.71
N VAL A 49 -14.38 -8.64 4.79
CA VAL A 49 -14.79 -7.46 5.58
C VAL A 49 -14.73 -6.21 4.70
N LEU A 50 -13.63 -6.01 3.97
CA LEU A 50 -13.48 -4.89 3.02
C LEU A 50 -14.55 -4.85 1.94
N GLU A 51 -14.91 -6.00 1.37
CA GLU A 51 -15.97 -6.12 0.34
C GLU A 51 -17.33 -5.66 0.85
N THR A 52 -17.63 -5.94 2.11
CA THR A 52 -18.93 -5.63 2.71
C THR A 52 -19.01 -4.22 3.33
N ASP A 53 -17.87 -3.53 3.47
CA ASP A 53 -17.82 -2.20 4.06
C ASP A 53 -18.32 -1.11 3.09
N ARG A 54 -19.58 -0.72 3.29
CA ARG A 54 -20.22 0.33 2.48
C ARG A 54 -19.61 1.72 2.71
N SER A 55 -19.07 1.99 3.90
CA SER A 55 -18.47 3.28 4.22
C SER A 55 -17.18 3.49 3.44
N LEU A 56 -16.35 2.44 3.38
CA LEU A 56 -15.11 2.42 2.61
C LEU A 56 -15.39 2.48 1.11
N ALA A 57 -16.37 1.70 0.62
CA ALA A 57 -16.78 1.75 -0.78
C ALA A 57 -17.26 3.15 -1.20
N SER A 58 -18.05 3.82 -0.35
CA SER A 58 -18.50 5.20 -0.58
C SER A 58 -17.34 6.19 -0.59
N ALA A 59 -16.42 6.08 0.38
CA ALA A 59 -15.22 6.91 0.44
C ALA A 59 -14.36 6.74 -0.83
N HIS A 60 -14.06 5.50 -1.22
CA HIS A 60 -13.31 5.18 -2.45
C HIS A 60 -13.94 5.86 -3.67
N LYS A 61 -15.25 5.69 -3.88
CA LYS A 61 -15.98 6.30 -5.00
C LYS A 61 -15.93 7.84 -4.96
N SER A 62 -15.94 8.44 -3.78
CA SER A 62 -15.85 9.91 -3.64
C SER A 62 -14.50 10.47 -4.06
N PHE A 63 -13.41 9.72 -3.86
CA PHE A 63 -12.05 10.13 -4.24
C PHE A 63 -11.71 9.79 -5.69
N GLU A 64 -12.31 8.72 -6.23
CA GLU A 64 -12.23 8.38 -7.66
C GLU A 64 -12.60 9.59 -8.55
N GLN A 65 -13.60 10.38 -8.14
CA GLN A 65 -14.09 11.54 -8.87
C GLN A 65 -13.26 12.83 -8.70
N GLN A 66 -12.23 12.83 -7.84
CA GLN A 66 -11.43 14.03 -7.52
C GLN A 66 -10.14 14.14 -8.33
N GLY A 67 -9.83 13.14 -9.16
CA GLY A 67 -8.64 13.13 -10.01
C GLY A 67 -8.67 14.21 -11.11
N GLN A 68 -7.50 14.50 -11.70
CA GLN A 68 -7.38 15.45 -12.82
C GLN A 68 -7.86 14.86 -14.15
N SER A 69 -8.01 13.54 -14.25
CA SER A 69 -8.52 12.83 -15.42
C SER A 69 -10.00 12.49 -15.27
N ALA A 70 -10.69 12.32 -16.39
CA ALA A 70 -12.02 11.71 -16.38
C ALA A 70 -11.96 10.28 -15.82
N VAL A 71 -12.98 9.90 -15.06
CA VAL A 71 -13.14 8.53 -14.57
C VAL A 71 -13.58 7.66 -15.75
N PRO A 72 -12.86 6.57 -16.07
CA PRO A 72 -13.25 5.68 -17.15
C PRO A 72 -14.60 4.98 -16.84
N PRO A 73 -15.38 4.58 -17.87
CA PRO A 73 -16.53 3.72 -17.68
C PRO A 73 -16.18 2.48 -16.86
N ARG A 74 -17.13 1.99 -16.05
CA ARG A 74 -16.91 0.85 -15.15
C ARG A 74 -16.53 -0.44 -15.89
N GLU A 75 -16.98 -0.55 -17.12
CA GLU A 75 -16.76 -1.69 -18.02
C GLU A 75 -15.42 -1.60 -18.77
N SER A 76 -14.66 -0.52 -18.58
CA SER A 76 -13.34 -0.36 -19.20
C SER A 76 -12.36 -1.38 -18.64
N ASP A 77 -11.53 -1.94 -19.52
CA ASP A 77 -10.43 -2.79 -19.11
C ASP A 77 -9.35 -1.92 -18.46
N VAL A 78 -9.11 -2.14 -17.16
CA VAL A 78 -8.11 -1.41 -16.38
C VAL A 78 -6.90 -2.34 -16.24
N ASP A 79 -5.82 -2.00 -16.96
CA ASP A 79 -4.58 -2.77 -16.98
C ASP A 79 -3.54 -2.26 -15.98
N THR A 80 -3.86 -1.23 -15.19
CA THR A 80 -3.00 -0.70 -14.13
C THR A 80 -3.33 -1.31 -12.76
N HIS A 81 -2.33 -1.37 -11.88
CA HIS A 81 -2.46 -1.99 -10.57
C HIS A 81 -1.57 -1.30 -9.53
N PHE A 82 -2.09 -1.14 -8.32
CA PHE A 82 -1.34 -0.63 -7.18
C PHE A 82 -0.84 -1.77 -6.29
N VAL A 83 0.43 -1.69 -5.90
CA VAL A 83 1.06 -2.52 -4.87
C VAL A 83 1.69 -1.62 -3.81
N ALA A 84 1.86 -2.14 -2.59
CA ALA A 84 2.47 -1.41 -1.49
C ALA A 84 3.84 -2.00 -1.13
N PHE A 85 4.82 -1.14 -0.87
CA PHE A 85 6.11 -1.53 -0.32
C PHE A 85 6.22 -0.99 1.11
N VAL A 86 6.46 -1.87 2.08
CA VAL A 86 6.51 -1.52 3.50
C VAL A 86 7.81 -2.01 4.13
N PHE A 87 8.21 -1.36 5.22
CA PHE A 87 9.27 -1.84 6.08
C PHE A 87 8.66 -2.67 7.21
N HIS A 88 9.07 -3.92 7.33
CA HIS A 88 8.60 -4.83 8.37
C HIS A 88 9.76 -5.64 8.92
N GLU A 89 9.99 -5.59 10.24
CA GLU A 89 11.03 -6.37 10.94
C GLU A 89 12.44 -6.28 10.32
N GLY A 90 12.83 -5.12 9.80
CA GLY A 90 14.15 -4.96 9.16
C GLY A 90 14.16 -5.21 7.66
N HIS A 91 13.06 -5.66 7.07
CA HIS A 91 12.97 -6.09 5.67
C HIS A 91 12.11 -5.15 4.82
N LEU A 92 12.40 -5.13 3.52
CA LEU A 92 11.52 -4.54 2.51
C LEU A 92 10.52 -5.59 2.05
N VAL A 93 9.24 -5.35 2.28
CA VAL A 93 8.16 -6.30 1.95
C VAL A 93 7.20 -5.66 0.96
N GLU A 94 6.92 -6.35 -0.15
CA GLU A 94 5.86 -6.01 -1.10
C GLU A 94 4.55 -6.71 -0.71
N LEU A 95 3.48 -5.92 -0.69
CA LEU A 95 2.12 -6.33 -0.37
C LEU A 95 1.24 -6.06 -1.60
N ASP A 96 0.84 -7.14 -2.24
CA ASP A 96 -0.07 -7.15 -3.38
C ASP A 96 -1.29 -8.00 -3.06
N GLY A 97 -2.48 -7.38 -3.05
CA GLY A 97 -3.74 -8.07 -2.80
C GLY A 97 -4.15 -9.11 -3.86
N ARG A 98 -3.43 -9.21 -4.99
CA ARG A 98 -3.58 -10.29 -5.99
C ARG A 98 -2.71 -11.51 -5.69
N ARG A 99 -1.73 -11.40 -4.78
CA ARG A 99 -0.83 -12.49 -4.38
C ARG A 99 -1.33 -13.17 -3.11
N ALA A 100 -1.05 -14.46 -2.99
CA ALA A 100 -1.45 -15.25 -1.82
C ALA A 100 -0.65 -14.88 -0.54
N THR A 101 0.59 -14.45 -0.72
CA THR A 101 1.50 -14.10 0.40
C THR A 101 2.28 -12.83 0.09
N PRO A 102 2.72 -12.09 1.13
CA PRO A 102 3.71 -11.03 0.99
C PRO A 102 5.00 -11.53 0.31
N VAL A 103 5.74 -10.61 -0.28
CA VAL A 103 7.00 -10.88 -0.96
C VAL A 103 8.09 -10.15 -0.22
N ASP A 104 8.99 -10.91 0.38
CA ASP A 104 10.18 -10.36 1.04
C ASP A 104 11.26 -10.10 -0.01
N HIS A 105 11.63 -8.83 -0.16
CA HIS A 105 12.72 -8.39 -1.06
C HIS A 105 14.07 -8.31 -0.34
N GLY A 106 14.13 -8.70 0.93
CA GLY A 106 15.33 -8.86 1.72
C GLY A 106 15.50 -7.78 2.81
N ALA A 107 16.55 -7.97 3.61
CA ALA A 107 16.88 -7.08 4.70
C ALA A 107 17.36 -5.71 4.20
N VAL A 108 16.83 -4.65 4.82
CA VAL A 108 17.39 -3.30 4.73
C VAL A 108 18.61 -3.28 5.65
N GLU A 109 19.80 -3.13 5.07
CA GLU A 109 21.06 -3.13 5.82
C GLU A 109 21.03 -2.07 6.93
N GLY A 110 21.23 -2.51 8.18
CA GLY A 110 21.16 -1.67 9.38
C GLY A 110 19.74 -1.18 9.71
N GLY A 111 18.71 -1.62 8.99
CA GLY A 111 17.35 -1.08 9.09
C GLY A 111 16.76 -1.12 10.50
N ALA A 112 17.07 -2.14 11.30
CA ALA A 112 16.59 -2.23 12.67
C ALA A 112 17.30 -1.27 13.66
N THR A 113 18.50 -0.79 13.31
CA THR A 113 19.37 -0.01 14.22
C THR A 113 19.63 1.41 13.75
N LEU A 114 19.34 1.72 12.48
CA LEU A 114 19.51 3.04 11.91
C LEU A 114 18.43 4.01 12.39
N GLU A 115 18.82 5.27 12.53
CA GLU A 115 17.89 6.39 12.64
C GLU A 115 16.89 6.41 11.48
N ASP A 116 15.68 6.90 11.76
CA ASP A 116 14.56 6.89 10.81
C ASP A 116 14.91 7.49 9.44
N ALA A 117 15.63 8.62 9.41
CA ALA A 117 15.97 9.29 8.15
C ALA A 117 16.88 8.42 7.27
N ALA A 118 17.95 7.85 7.85
CA ALA A 118 18.88 6.98 7.15
C ALA A 118 18.20 5.67 6.70
N ARG A 119 17.36 5.10 7.56
CA ARG A 119 16.56 3.91 7.24
C ARG A 119 15.61 4.18 6.08
N ASN A 120 14.86 5.28 6.12
CA ASN A 120 13.88 5.63 5.08
C ASN A 120 14.56 5.90 3.73
N GLN A 121 15.75 6.54 3.73
CA GLN A 121 16.52 6.74 2.51
C GLN A 121 16.98 5.40 1.89
N ARG A 122 17.46 4.47 2.72
CA ARG A 122 17.85 3.13 2.26
C ARG A 122 16.65 2.34 1.76
N LEU A 123 15.54 2.38 2.48
CA LEU A 123 14.29 1.74 2.08
C LEU A 123 13.84 2.24 0.72
N LEU A 124 13.76 3.56 0.52
CA LEU A 124 13.37 4.16 -0.76
C LEU A 124 14.29 3.72 -1.90
N LYS A 125 15.62 3.75 -1.69
CA LYS A 125 16.59 3.29 -2.69
C LYS A 125 16.39 1.82 -3.04
N MET A 126 16.18 0.97 -2.03
CA MET A 126 15.96 -0.46 -2.23
C MET A 126 14.64 -0.72 -2.98
N THR A 127 13.55 -0.03 -2.61
CA THR A 127 12.27 -0.09 -3.32
C THR A 127 12.41 0.31 -4.78
N LEU A 128 13.12 1.40 -5.09
CA LEU A 128 13.34 1.82 -6.47
C LEU A 128 14.15 0.79 -7.28
N ASN A 129 15.15 0.15 -6.67
CA ASN A 129 15.89 -0.93 -7.32
C ASN A 129 15.00 -2.14 -7.63
N VAL A 130 14.10 -2.50 -6.72
CA VAL A 130 13.11 -3.57 -6.93
C VAL A 130 12.16 -3.19 -8.06
N ILE A 131 11.59 -1.99 -8.04
CA ILE A 131 10.69 -1.50 -9.09
C ILE A 131 11.38 -1.55 -10.46
N GLN A 132 12.62 -1.08 -10.52
CA GLN A 132 13.39 -1.11 -11.76
C GLN A 132 13.57 -2.53 -12.30
N LYS A 133 14.07 -3.47 -11.47
CA LYS A 133 14.41 -4.83 -11.91
C LYS A 133 13.21 -5.73 -12.13
N GLU A 134 12.23 -5.66 -11.23
CA GLU A 134 11.12 -6.61 -11.20
C GLU A 134 9.92 -6.15 -12.03
N PHE A 135 9.83 -4.86 -12.36
CA PHE A 135 8.69 -4.29 -13.10
C PHE A 135 9.10 -3.59 -14.39
N VAL A 136 9.99 -2.60 -14.32
CA VAL A 136 10.34 -1.77 -15.48
C VAL A 136 11.15 -2.55 -16.52
N GLU A 137 12.24 -3.19 -16.11
CA GLU A 137 13.13 -3.92 -17.02
C GLU A 137 12.47 -5.16 -17.66
N LYS A 138 11.44 -5.71 -17.00
CA LYS A 138 10.67 -6.85 -17.54
C LYS A 138 9.59 -6.45 -18.55
N CYS A 139 9.27 -5.16 -18.65
CA CYS A 139 8.26 -4.61 -19.54
C CYS A 139 8.87 -3.52 -20.44
N PRO A 140 9.82 -3.85 -21.33
CA PRO A 140 10.49 -2.85 -22.16
C PRO A 140 9.49 -2.08 -23.03
N GLY A 141 9.56 -0.75 -22.96
CA GLY A 141 8.67 0.17 -23.69
C GLY A 141 7.41 0.58 -22.94
N GLU A 142 7.09 -0.05 -21.81
CA GLU A 142 6.05 0.43 -20.90
C GLU A 142 6.58 1.62 -20.09
N LEU A 143 5.80 2.70 -20.03
CA LEU A 143 6.16 3.94 -19.34
C LEU A 143 5.13 4.33 -18.27
N ARG A 144 4.00 3.62 -18.19
CA ARG A 144 2.88 3.90 -17.29
C ARG A 144 3.14 3.41 -15.87
N PHE A 145 4.25 3.84 -15.28
CA PHE A 145 4.59 3.61 -13.88
C PHE A 145 4.44 4.89 -13.08
N GLN A 146 3.91 4.77 -11.86
CA GLN A 146 3.84 5.86 -10.89
C GLN A 146 4.31 5.35 -9.53
N VAL A 147 5.08 6.16 -8.82
CA VAL A 147 5.52 5.89 -7.45
C VAL A 147 5.10 7.05 -6.56
N ILE A 148 4.47 6.74 -5.44
CA ILE A 148 4.07 7.71 -4.42
C ILE A 148 4.70 7.25 -3.10
N ALA A 149 5.46 8.13 -2.46
CA ALA A 149 6.03 7.86 -1.14
C ALA A 149 5.11 8.43 -0.05
N VAL A 150 4.78 7.60 0.95
CA VAL A 150 4.05 8.04 2.15
C VAL A 150 5.05 8.59 3.16
N GLY A 151 5.06 9.92 3.32
CA GLY A 151 5.97 10.63 4.21
C GLY A 151 5.28 11.18 5.46
N ASP A 152 6.08 11.48 6.48
CA ASP A 152 5.62 12.26 7.63
C ASP A 152 5.36 13.71 7.20
N ALA A 153 4.13 14.19 7.37
CA ALA A 153 3.72 15.54 6.98
C ALA A 153 4.51 16.64 7.72
N LYS A 154 5.13 16.32 8.87
CA LYS A 154 5.97 17.26 9.65
C LYS A 154 7.44 17.26 9.22
N ALA A 155 7.84 16.36 8.33
CA ALA A 155 9.21 16.23 7.85
C ALA A 155 9.47 17.01 6.54
N ALA A 156 8.46 17.73 6.04
CA ALA A 156 8.51 18.57 4.83
C ALA A 156 8.68 20.05 5.19
#